data_AF-A0A453C8W0-F1
#
_entry.id   AF-A0A453C8W0-F1
#
_cell.length_a   1.000
_cell.length_b   1.000
_cell.length_c   1.000
_cell.angle_alpha   90.00
_cell.angle_beta   90.00
_cell.angle_gamma   90.00
#
_symmetry.space_group_name_H-M   'P 1'
#
loop_
_entity.id
_entity.type
_entity.pdbx_description
1 polymer ?
#
loop_
_entity_poly.entity_id
_entity_poly.type
_entity_poly.pdbx_seq_one_letter_code
_entity_poly.pdbx_strand_id
1 'polypeptide(L)'
;MPPGPRAGFSMCVHKKRAVLFGGVVDMEVEADVLMSMFMNELYGFQLDNHRWYPLELRKDKPAKNKTKDIKRKETANDSESNIGNEDDDTMDCSEEATDVQSEVGGVSNHLTKSLTLNKVGSSQNSDVMSDSTEQEATPEAIKPIGRINASMAVGKDTLYLYGGMMEVKDREITLDDLYSLNLSKLDEWKCIIPV
;
A
#
# COMPACT_ATOMS: atom_id res chain seq x y z
N MET A 1 -6.43 -9.49 10.55
CA MET A 1 -7.50 -8.59 11.01
C MET A 1 -8.12 -7.98 9.77
N PRO A 2 -9.45 -7.94 9.64
CA PRO A 2 -10.10 -7.30 8.49
C PRO A 2 -9.81 -5.79 8.48
N PRO A 3 -9.73 -5.16 7.28
CA PRO A 3 -9.71 -3.71 7.20
C PRO A 3 -11.01 -3.14 7.78
N GLY A 4 -10.93 -1.93 8.34
CA GLY A 4 -12.13 -1.20 8.77
C GLY A 4 -13.04 -0.83 7.58
N PRO A 5 -14.33 -0.54 7.83
CA PRO A 5 -15.28 -0.16 6.78
C PRO A 5 -14.76 1.09 6.06
N ARG A 6 -14.84 1.07 4.72
CA ARG A 6 -14.34 2.13 3.85
C ARG A 6 -14.97 2.02 2.46
N ALA A 7 -15.06 3.13 1.75
CA ALA A 7 -15.53 3.20 0.37
C ALA A 7 -14.40 3.58 -0.60
N GLY A 8 -14.61 3.40 -1.91
CA GLY A 8 -13.65 3.84 -2.94
C GLY A 8 -12.27 3.19 -2.87
N PHE A 9 -12.13 2.07 -2.16
CA PHE A 9 -10.90 1.29 -2.16
C PHE A 9 -10.75 0.56 -3.49
N SER A 10 -9.51 0.24 -3.84
CA SER A 10 -9.20 -0.51 -5.06
C SER A 10 -8.74 -1.90 -4.69
N MET A 11 -9.09 -2.89 -5.53
CA MET A 11 -8.71 -4.28 -5.34
C MET A 11 -8.23 -4.92 -6.64
N CYS A 12 -7.27 -5.83 -6.51
CA CYS A 12 -6.79 -6.65 -7.62
C CYS A 12 -6.45 -8.07 -7.14
N VAL A 13 -6.58 -9.06 -8.01
CA VAL A 13 -6.18 -10.44 -7.70
C VAL A 13 -4.71 -10.65 -8.04
N HIS A 14 -3.98 -11.32 -7.15
CA HIS A 14 -2.61 -11.77 -7.39
C HIS A 14 -2.43 -13.16 -6.80
N LYS A 15 -2.24 -14.18 -7.65
CA LYS A 15 -2.19 -15.60 -7.24
C LYS A 15 -3.47 -15.95 -6.45
N LYS A 16 -3.34 -16.57 -5.28
CA LYS A 16 -4.47 -17.02 -4.43
C LYS A 16 -4.96 -15.97 -3.42
N ARG A 17 -4.72 -14.69 -3.70
CA ARG A 17 -5.14 -13.60 -2.82
C ARG A 17 -5.69 -12.42 -3.60
N ALA A 18 -6.66 -11.73 -3.02
CA ALA A 18 -7.00 -10.38 -3.42
C ALA A 18 -6.17 -9.39 -2.60
N VAL A 19 -5.70 -8.34 -3.24
CA VAL A 19 -4.96 -7.24 -2.61
C VAL A 19 -5.85 -6.01 -2.64
N LEU A 20 -6.03 -5.38 -1.49
CA LEU A 20 -6.81 -4.16 -1.29
C LEU A 20 -5.86 -3.00 -0.98
N PHE A 21 -6.11 -1.84 -1.56
CA PHE A 21 -5.43 -0.60 -1.25
C PHE A 21 -6.40 0.55 -1.05
N GLY A 22 -6.09 1.38 -0.06
CA GLY A 22 -6.68 2.70 0.10
C GLY A 22 -8.12 2.71 0.58
N GLY A 23 -8.90 3.65 0.05
CA GLY A 23 -10.29 3.91 0.42
C GLY A 23 -10.46 5.14 1.33
N VAL A 24 -11.71 5.54 1.56
CA VAL A 24 -12.10 6.67 2.41
C VAL A 24 -13.05 6.23 3.51
N VAL A 25 -12.96 6.91 4.65
CA VAL A 25 -13.91 6.83 5.76
C VAL A 25 -14.35 8.24 6.10
N ASP A 26 -15.64 8.52 5.96
CA ASP A 26 -16.19 9.82 6.33
C ASP A 26 -16.55 9.80 7.82
N MET A 27 -16.12 10.83 8.53
CA MET A 27 -16.38 11.02 9.95
C MET A 27 -17.18 12.29 10.17
N GLU A 28 -18.30 12.17 10.88
CA GLU A 28 -19.05 13.33 11.38
C GLU A 28 -18.29 13.94 12.57
N VAL A 29 -17.80 15.17 12.41
CA VAL A 29 -17.09 15.90 13.48
C VAL A 29 -18.07 16.81 14.22
N GLU A 30 -18.89 17.53 13.47
CA GLU A 30 -20.00 18.36 13.96
C GLU A 30 -21.26 18.05 13.13
N ALA A 31 -22.44 18.44 13.60
CA ALA A 31 -23.75 17.98 13.12
C ALA A 31 -23.95 18.04 11.59
N ASP A 32 -23.21 18.88 10.86
CA ASP A 32 -23.25 18.98 9.40
C ASP A 32 -21.84 19.05 8.75
N VAL A 33 -20.77 18.75 9.50
CA VAL A 33 -19.39 18.79 8.98
C VAL A 33 -18.83 17.37 8.90
N LEU A 34 -18.62 16.90 7.67
CA LEU A 34 -17.97 15.64 7.37
C LEU A 34 -16.46 15.86 7.14
N MET A 35 -15.66 14.95 7.69
CA MET A 35 -14.23 14.87 7.45
C MET A 35 -13.89 13.53 6.82
N SER A 36 -13.39 13.59 5.59
CA SER A 36 -12.96 12.44 4.81
C SER A 36 -11.56 11.98 5.22
N MET A 37 -11.44 10.76 5.75
CA MET A 37 -10.15 10.15 6.07
C MET A 37 -9.73 9.16 4.99
N PHE A 38 -8.71 9.53 4.20
CA PHE A 38 -8.16 8.68 3.16
C PHE A 38 -7.12 7.71 3.70
N MET A 39 -7.31 6.43 3.41
CA MET A 39 -6.45 5.35 3.85
C MET A 39 -5.36 5.10 2.79
N ASN A 40 -4.17 4.69 3.23
CA ASN A 40 -3.06 4.29 2.34
C ASN A 40 -2.54 2.88 2.67
N GLU A 41 -3.32 2.08 3.39
CA GLU A 41 -2.93 0.75 3.84
C GLU A 41 -3.10 -0.28 2.72
N LEU A 42 -2.30 -1.35 2.78
CA LEU A 42 -2.44 -2.53 1.95
C LEU A 42 -2.96 -3.70 2.80
N TYR A 43 -3.95 -4.42 2.28
CA TYR A 43 -4.45 -5.66 2.87
C TYR A 43 -4.45 -6.79 1.87
N GLY A 44 -4.17 -8.00 2.34
CA GLY A 44 -4.38 -9.23 1.60
C GLY A 44 -5.60 -9.97 2.12
N PHE A 45 -6.38 -10.52 1.20
CA PHE A 45 -7.44 -11.48 1.48
C PHE A 45 -7.09 -12.80 0.83
N GLN A 46 -6.89 -13.83 1.64
CA GLN A 46 -6.66 -15.18 1.13
C GLN A 46 -7.98 -15.75 0.60
N LEU A 47 -8.02 -16.11 -0.68
CA LEU A 47 -9.22 -16.65 -1.31
C LEU A 47 -9.54 -18.07 -0.81
N ASP A 48 -8.52 -18.84 -0.41
CA ASP A 48 -8.71 -20.24 0.00
C ASP A 48 -9.36 -20.38 1.39
N ASN A 49 -9.02 -19.51 2.34
CA ASN A 49 -9.47 -19.61 3.74
C ASN A 49 -10.23 -18.36 4.24
N HIS A 50 -10.55 -17.46 3.31
CA HIS A 50 -11.33 -16.25 3.55
C HIS A 50 -10.80 -15.38 4.70
N ARG A 51 -9.47 -15.28 4.82
CA ARG A 51 -8.81 -14.54 5.92
C ARG A 51 -8.12 -13.28 5.43
N TRP A 52 -8.42 -12.18 6.13
CA TRP A 52 -7.73 -10.90 6.00
C TRP A 52 -6.44 -10.83 6.82
N TYR A 53 -5.41 -10.24 6.21
CA TYR A 53 -4.13 -9.95 6.85
C TYR A 53 -3.52 -8.65 6.30
N PRO A 54 -2.82 -7.87 7.14
CA PRO A 54 -2.14 -6.67 6.69
C PRO A 54 -0.96 -7.04 5.77
N LEU A 55 -0.73 -6.23 4.74
CA LEU A 55 0.42 -6.32 3.85
C LEU A 55 1.35 -5.14 4.14
N GLU A 56 2.31 -5.36 5.04
CA GLU A 56 3.31 -4.37 5.41
C GLU A 56 4.62 -4.57 4.65
N LEU A 57 5.34 -3.48 4.38
CA LEU A 57 6.67 -3.54 3.82
C LEU A 57 7.62 -4.23 4.80
N ARG A 58 8.38 -5.20 4.30
CA ARG A 58 9.45 -5.86 5.01
C ARG A 58 10.62 -4.91 5.07
N LYS A 59 11.03 -4.54 6.28
CA LYS A 59 12.28 -3.80 6.47
C LYS A 59 13.44 -4.65 5.96
N ASP A 60 14.23 -4.10 5.05
CA ASP A 60 15.48 -4.73 4.66
C ASP A 60 16.34 -4.93 5.90
N LYS A 61 16.64 -6.18 6.22
CA LYS A 61 17.66 -6.47 7.22
C LYS A 61 19.00 -6.01 6.61
N PRO A 62 19.77 -5.13 7.27
CA PRO A 62 21.07 -4.75 6.77
C PRO A 62 21.89 -6.03 6.59
N ALA A 63 22.37 -6.26 5.37
CA ALA A 63 23.28 -7.36 5.09
C ALA A 63 24.49 -7.19 6.01
N LYS A 64 24.69 -8.12 6.95
CA LYS A 64 25.96 -8.27 7.64
C LYS A 64 27.00 -8.55 6.55
N ASN A 65 27.74 -7.51 6.18
CA ASN A 65 28.94 -7.63 5.36
C ASN A 65 29.89 -8.60 6.07
N LYS A 66 29.86 -9.87 5.66
CA LYS A 66 30.97 -10.78 5.91
C LYS A 66 32.06 -10.36 4.94
N THR A 67 32.97 -9.53 5.40
CA THR A 67 34.28 -9.31 4.80
C THR A 67 34.92 -10.68 4.60
N LYS A 68 34.86 -11.21 3.38
CA LYS A 68 35.65 -12.35 2.95
C LYS A 68 36.97 -11.78 2.46
N ASP A 69 38.02 -12.06 3.22
CA ASP A 69 39.41 -11.85 2.82
C ASP A 69 39.65 -12.41 1.42
N ILE A 70 40.09 -11.54 0.52
CA ILE A 70 40.56 -11.89 -0.82
C ILE A 70 41.99 -12.42 -0.67
N LYS A 71 42.17 -13.72 -0.85
CA LYS A 71 43.48 -14.30 -1.20
C LYS A 71 43.43 -14.79 -2.65
N ARG A 72 44.21 -14.10 -3.48
CA ARG A 72 44.51 -14.38 -4.89
C ARG A 72 44.87 -15.85 -5.14
N LYS A 73 44.36 -16.40 -6.24
CA LYS A 73 45.18 -17.22 -7.17
C LYS A 73 44.56 -17.22 -8.57
N GLU A 74 45.34 -16.76 -9.53
CA GLU A 74 45.08 -16.78 -10.98
C GLU A 74 45.24 -18.20 -11.53
N THR A 75 44.52 -18.54 -12.61
CA THR A 75 45.02 -19.23 -13.82
C THR A 75 43.92 -19.27 -14.90
N ALA A 76 44.37 -19.31 -16.14
CA ALA A 76 43.71 -18.82 -17.35
C ALA A 76 43.09 -19.91 -18.26
N ASN A 77 42.47 -19.43 -19.36
CA ASN A 77 42.07 -20.10 -20.62
C ASN A 77 40.81 -20.98 -20.60
N ASP A 78 39.98 -21.09 -21.64
CA ASP A 78 39.76 -20.41 -22.93
C ASP A 78 38.50 -21.05 -23.56
N SER A 79 37.87 -20.38 -24.52
CA SER A 79 37.04 -20.89 -25.64
C SER A 79 35.59 -21.43 -25.46
N GLU A 80 34.68 -20.61 -26.03
CA GLU A 80 33.67 -20.88 -27.07
C GLU A 80 32.49 -21.89 -26.95
N SER A 81 31.30 -21.32 -27.21
CA SER A 81 30.25 -21.74 -28.17
C SER A 81 29.04 -22.60 -27.74
N ASN A 82 27.91 -22.16 -28.32
CA ASN A 82 26.72 -22.88 -28.79
C ASN A 82 25.37 -22.88 -28.03
N ILE A 83 24.46 -22.06 -28.60
CA ILE A 83 23.18 -22.42 -29.25
C ILE A 83 22.09 -23.16 -28.44
N GLY A 84 20.90 -22.51 -28.42
CA GLY A 84 19.62 -23.16 -28.72
C GLY A 84 18.73 -23.48 -27.53
N ASN A 85 17.65 -22.73 -27.31
CA ASN A 85 16.36 -23.03 -27.95
C ASN A 85 15.26 -22.11 -27.42
N GLU A 86 14.47 -21.66 -28.38
CA GLU A 86 13.15 -21.06 -28.27
C GLU A 86 12.19 -22.05 -27.60
N ASP A 87 11.22 -21.56 -26.83
CA ASP A 87 9.87 -22.13 -26.86
C ASP A 87 8.86 -21.06 -26.43
N ASP A 88 7.94 -20.86 -27.36
CA ASP A 88 6.69 -20.12 -27.38
C ASP A 88 5.67 -20.76 -26.46
N ASP A 89 4.87 -19.95 -25.76
CA ASP A 89 3.55 -20.40 -25.27
C ASP A 89 2.65 -19.17 -25.07
N THR A 90 1.99 -18.84 -26.18
CA THR A 90 0.89 -17.90 -26.28
C THR A 90 -0.39 -18.57 -25.76
N MET A 91 -0.98 -18.05 -24.67
CA MET A 91 -2.27 -18.54 -24.14
C MET A 91 -3.32 -17.42 -24.16
N ASP A 92 -4.27 -17.59 -25.07
CA ASP A 92 -5.51 -16.85 -25.25
C ASP A 92 -6.52 -17.27 -24.17
N CYS A 93 -7.16 -16.29 -23.51
CA CYS A 93 -8.21 -16.56 -22.53
C CYS A 93 -9.42 -15.69 -22.86
N SER A 94 -10.42 -16.34 -23.43
CA SER A 94 -11.70 -15.78 -23.81
C SER A 94 -12.54 -15.44 -22.59
N GLU A 95 -13.25 -14.32 -22.72
CA GLU A 95 -14.11 -13.72 -21.72
C GLU A 95 -15.51 -14.33 -21.79
N GLU A 96 -16.03 -14.86 -20.68
CA GLU A 96 -17.47 -15.09 -20.52
C GLU A 96 -17.99 -14.31 -19.31
N ALA A 97 -18.80 -13.30 -19.63
CA ALA A 97 -19.57 -12.54 -18.66
C ALA A 97 -20.78 -13.36 -18.19
N THR A 98 -20.92 -13.52 -16.88
CA THR A 98 -22.19 -13.96 -16.27
C THR A 98 -22.66 -12.88 -15.29
N ASP A 99 -23.84 -12.36 -15.61
CA ASP A 99 -24.60 -11.36 -14.86
C ASP A 99 -25.28 -12.05 -13.69
N VAL A 100 -24.93 -11.70 -12.45
CA VAL A 100 -25.62 -12.17 -11.25
C VAL A 100 -25.90 -10.98 -10.34
N GLN A 101 -27.16 -10.55 -10.36
CA GLN A 101 -27.74 -9.63 -9.39
C GLN A 101 -27.81 -10.32 -8.01
N SER A 102 -27.35 -9.63 -6.96
CA SER A 102 -27.70 -9.98 -5.59
C SER A 102 -28.00 -8.72 -4.78
N GLU A 103 -29.27 -8.60 -4.45
CA GLU A 103 -29.91 -7.84 -3.39
C GLU A 103 -29.05 -7.59 -2.13
N VAL A 104 -28.94 -6.31 -1.74
CA VAL A 104 -28.25 -5.86 -0.51
C VAL A 104 -29.27 -5.77 0.63
N GLY A 105 -29.21 -6.76 1.53
CA GLY A 105 -29.82 -6.68 2.86
C GLY A 105 -28.93 -5.86 3.80
N GLY A 106 -29.43 -4.72 4.27
CA GLY A 106 -28.72 -3.83 5.18
C GLY A 106 -28.43 -4.49 6.53
N VAL A 107 -27.19 -4.39 6.99
CA VAL A 107 -26.83 -4.72 8.37
C VAL A 107 -26.11 -3.53 8.99
N SER A 108 -26.81 -2.95 9.96
CA SER A 108 -26.46 -1.78 10.76
C SER A 108 -25.21 -1.97 11.62
N ASN A 109 -24.49 -0.86 11.79
CA ASN A 109 -23.25 -0.68 12.53
C ASN A 109 -23.37 -1.01 14.02
N HIS A 110 -22.36 -1.69 14.59
CA HIS A 110 -21.89 -1.43 15.95
C HIS A 110 -20.51 -2.07 16.20
N LEU A 111 -19.44 -1.26 16.25
CA LEU A 111 -18.24 -1.68 16.98
C LEU A 111 -17.56 -0.47 17.63
N THR A 112 -17.74 -0.37 18.94
CA THR A 112 -17.08 0.55 19.86
C THR A 112 -15.56 0.29 19.88
N LYS A 113 -14.77 1.27 19.45
CA LYS A 113 -13.33 1.31 19.73
C LYS A 113 -13.10 2.04 21.05
N SER A 114 -12.67 1.30 22.07
CA SER A 114 -12.03 1.87 23.25
C SER A 114 -10.62 2.32 22.86
N LEU A 115 -10.37 3.63 22.92
CA LEU A 115 -9.03 4.19 22.98
C LEU A 115 -9.00 5.16 24.16
N THR A 116 -8.13 4.85 25.11
CA THR A 116 -7.85 5.56 26.34
C THR A 116 -7.28 6.96 26.06
N LEU A 117 -8.03 8.00 26.42
CA LEU A 117 -7.56 9.38 26.49
C LEU A 117 -6.77 9.58 27.80
N ASN A 118 -5.48 9.90 27.71
CA ASN A 118 -4.72 10.42 28.84
C ASN A 118 -5.19 11.86 29.14
N LYS A 119 -5.93 12.00 30.23
CA LYS A 119 -6.33 13.29 30.82
C LYS A 119 -5.43 13.59 32.01
N VAL A 120 -4.65 14.67 31.95
CA VAL A 120 -4.14 15.38 33.13
C VAL A 120 -4.23 16.89 32.87
N GLY A 121 -5.13 17.56 33.58
CA GLY A 121 -4.96 18.97 33.98
C GLY A 121 -4.35 19.00 35.40
N SER A 122 -3.78 20.07 35.94
CA SER A 122 -3.74 21.48 35.52
C SER A 122 -2.63 22.24 36.27
N SER A 123 -2.31 23.44 35.76
CA SER A 123 -1.91 24.67 36.48
C SER A 123 -0.49 24.81 37.04
N GLN A 124 0.34 25.68 36.44
CA GLN A 124 0.75 27.02 36.95
C GLN A 124 1.75 27.73 36.00
N ASN A 125 1.76 29.06 36.07
CA ASN A 125 2.41 30.08 35.21
C ASN A 125 3.92 29.96 34.95
N SER A 126 4.40 30.40 33.77
CA SER A 126 5.27 31.60 33.58
C SER A 126 5.87 31.66 32.16
N ASP A 127 6.06 32.89 31.66
CA ASP A 127 6.69 33.29 30.40
C ASP A 127 8.04 32.62 30.06
N VAL A 128 8.35 32.60 28.75
CA VAL A 128 9.65 32.88 28.09
C VAL A 128 10.00 31.89 26.95
N MET A 129 9.95 32.45 25.72
CA MET A 129 10.81 32.25 24.54
C MET A 129 11.05 30.86 23.92
N SER A 130 10.65 30.80 22.64
CA SER A 130 11.34 30.21 21.50
C SER A 130 12.20 28.96 21.71
N ASP A 131 11.72 27.83 21.20
CA ASP A 131 12.59 26.92 20.48
C ASP A 131 11.79 26.22 19.38
N SER A 132 11.99 26.69 18.15
CA SER A 132 11.59 26.01 16.93
C SER A 132 12.43 24.75 16.80
N THR A 133 11.96 23.65 17.38
CA THR A 133 12.52 22.33 17.11
C THR A 133 12.07 21.94 15.71
N GLU A 134 12.93 22.23 14.73
CA GLU A 134 12.91 21.59 13.43
C GLU A 134 12.91 20.08 13.67
N GLN A 135 11.72 19.48 13.55
CA GLN A 135 11.57 18.05 13.56
C GLN A 135 12.19 17.56 12.26
N GLU A 136 13.45 17.13 12.32
CA GLU A 136 14.14 16.47 11.22
C GLU A 136 13.24 15.34 10.72
N ALA A 137 12.61 15.55 9.57
CA ALA A 137 11.83 14.55 8.89
C ALA A 137 12.77 13.42 8.51
N THR A 138 12.68 12.31 9.23
CA THR A 138 13.21 11.03 8.76
C THR A 138 12.73 10.83 7.33
N PRO A 139 13.57 10.41 6.37
CA PRO A 139 13.15 10.25 4.97
C PRO A 139 11.93 9.33 4.94
N GLU A 140 10.77 9.94 4.74
CA GLU A 140 9.49 9.27 4.77
C GLU A 140 9.53 8.27 3.61
N ALA A 141 9.39 6.98 3.93
CA ALA A 141 9.48 5.94 2.92
C ALA A 141 8.49 6.29 1.79
N ILE A 142 9.01 6.41 0.56
CA ILE A 142 8.25 6.79 -0.63
C ILE A 142 7.06 5.84 -0.74
N LYS A 143 5.87 6.29 -0.33
CA LYS A 143 4.65 5.48 -0.30
C LYS A 143 3.52 6.31 -0.89
N PRO A 144 2.61 5.70 -1.68
CA PRO A 144 1.46 6.44 -2.18
C PRO A 144 0.64 7.02 -1.02
N ILE A 145 0.25 8.28 -1.15
CA ILE A 145 -0.67 8.94 -0.22
C ILE A 145 -2.04 8.24 -0.21
N GLY A 146 -2.80 8.49 0.85
CA GLY A 146 -4.16 7.96 0.98
C GLY A 146 -5.06 8.51 -0.12
N ARG A 147 -5.83 7.62 -0.75
CA ARG A 147 -6.63 7.95 -1.93
C ARG A 147 -7.79 6.98 -2.15
N ILE A 148 -8.75 7.42 -2.94
CA ILE A 148 -9.85 6.61 -3.48
C ILE A 148 -9.73 6.42 -4.98
N ASN A 149 -10.41 5.40 -5.50
CA ASN A 149 -10.62 5.17 -6.92
C ASN A 149 -9.32 5.13 -7.75
N ALA A 150 -8.23 4.72 -7.11
CA ALA A 150 -6.95 4.53 -7.80
C ALA A 150 -7.04 3.33 -8.73
N SER A 151 -6.46 3.41 -9.92
CA SER A 151 -6.39 2.26 -10.80
C SER A 151 -5.33 1.29 -10.30
N MET A 152 -5.69 0.03 -10.10
CA MET A 152 -4.78 -1.03 -9.65
C MET A 152 -4.70 -2.15 -10.68
N ALA A 153 -3.49 -2.54 -11.03
CA ALA A 153 -3.24 -3.67 -11.92
C ALA A 153 -2.05 -4.48 -11.40
N VAL A 154 -2.03 -5.79 -11.69
CA VAL A 154 -0.92 -6.66 -11.33
C VAL A 154 -0.34 -7.28 -12.59
N GLY A 155 0.95 -7.06 -12.81
CA GLY A 155 1.74 -7.72 -13.85
C GLY A 155 2.77 -8.64 -13.21
N LYS A 156 2.68 -9.95 -13.47
CA LYS A 156 3.50 -10.98 -12.80
C LYS A 156 3.37 -10.89 -11.28
N ASP A 157 4.43 -10.42 -10.60
CA ASP A 157 4.51 -10.23 -9.15
C ASP A 157 4.57 -8.74 -8.76
N THR A 158 4.30 -7.83 -9.70
CA THR A 158 4.37 -6.38 -9.49
C THR A 158 2.97 -5.78 -9.49
N LEU A 159 2.61 -5.14 -8.39
CA LEU A 159 1.44 -4.27 -8.30
C LEU A 159 1.80 -2.92 -8.90
N TYR A 160 0.91 -2.39 -9.73
CA TYR A 160 0.92 -1.03 -10.22
C TYR A 160 -0.29 -0.29 -9.65
N LEU A 161 -0.06 0.94 -9.20
CA LEU A 161 -1.07 1.83 -8.65
C LEU A 161 -0.96 3.16 -9.38
N TYR A 162 -2.01 3.54 -10.13
CA TYR A 162 -2.05 4.76 -10.91
C TYR A 162 -3.16 5.69 -10.42
N GLY A 163 -2.81 6.94 -10.19
CA GLY A 163 -3.72 8.04 -9.93
C GLY A 163 -4.69 7.80 -8.77
N GLY A 164 -5.92 8.25 -8.94
CA GLY A 164 -6.96 8.24 -7.92
C GLY A 164 -7.31 9.66 -7.49
N MET A 165 -8.05 9.78 -6.39
CA MET A 165 -8.51 11.07 -5.89
C MET A 165 -8.33 11.17 -4.39
N MET A 166 -8.17 12.39 -3.90
CA MET A 166 -8.22 12.73 -2.48
C MET A 166 -8.92 14.07 -2.29
N GLU A 167 -9.33 14.35 -1.06
CA GLU A 167 -9.94 15.62 -0.70
C GLU A 167 -9.05 16.34 0.34
N VAL A 168 -8.88 17.64 0.16
CA VAL A 168 -8.20 18.53 1.09
C VAL A 168 -9.09 19.72 1.36
N LYS A 169 -9.71 19.74 2.55
CA LYS A 169 -10.78 20.71 2.89
C LYS A 169 -11.91 20.58 1.87
N ASP A 170 -12.31 21.66 1.23
CA ASP A 170 -13.42 21.68 0.25
C ASP A 170 -12.93 21.51 -1.19
N ARG A 171 -11.76 20.89 -1.40
CA ARG A 171 -11.16 20.70 -2.73
C ARG A 171 -10.87 19.24 -2.99
N GLU A 172 -11.44 18.73 -4.06
CA GLU A 172 -11.06 17.45 -4.64
C GLU A 172 -9.80 17.62 -5.49
N ILE A 173 -8.84 16.71 -5.30
CA ILE A 173 -7.57 16.64 -6.02
C ILE A 173 -7.51 15.29 -6.72
N THR A 174 -7.39 15.33 -8.04
CA THR A 174 -7.10 14.15 -8.86
C THR A 174 -5.59 13.95 -8.93
N LEU A 175 -5.15 12.71 -8.75
CA LEU A 175 -3.76 12.29 -8.76
C LEU A 175 -3.45 11.63 -10.12
N ASP A 176 -2.27 11.89 -10.65
CA ASP A 176 -1.76 11.35 -11.92
C ASP A 176 -0.40 10.63 -11.76
N ASP A 177 -0.01 10.35 -10.52
CA ASP A 177 1.17 9.57 -10.15
C ASP A 177 1.03 8.08 -10.48
N LEU A 178 2.18 7.42 -10.62
CA LEU A 178 2.28 5.99 -10.86
C LEU A 178 3.29 5.37 -9.89
N TYR A 179 2.83 4.39 -9.12
CA TYR A 179 3.67 3.60 -8.22
C TYR A 179 3.71 2.13 -8.63
N SER A 180 4.79 1.47 -8.22
CA SER A 180 4.90 0.02 -8.27
C SER A 180 5.38 -0.58 -6.96
N LEU A 181 4.95 -1.81 -6.68
CA LEU A 181 5.36 -2.59 -5.51
C LEU A 181 5.52 -4.06 -5.88
N ASN A 182 6.64 -4.67 -5.49
CA ASN A 182 6.82 -6.10 -5.66
C ASN A 182 6.03 -6.88 -4.59
N LEU A 183 5.00 -7.61 -4.98
CA LEU A 183 4.10 -8.36 -4.10
C LEU A 183 4.72 -9.64 -3.52
N SER A 184 5.84 -10.12 -4.05
CA SER A 184 6.56 -11.29 -3.53
C SER A 184 7.61 -10.89 -2.47
N LYS A 185 8.32 -9.79 -2.73
CA LYS A 185 9.34 -9.25 -1.83
C LYS A 185 8.73 -8.37 -0.74
N LEU A 186 7.76 -7.52 -1.10
CA LEU A 186 7.18 -6.49 -0.25
C LEU A 186 8.28 -5.64 0.41
N ASP A 187 9.27 -5.22 -0.38
CA ASP A 187 10.45 -4.49 0.07
C ASP A 187 10.17 -2.98 0.11
N GLU A 188 9.88 -2.39 -1.05
CA GLU A 188 9.72 -0.96 -1.20
C GLU A 188 8.68 -0.60 -2.28
N TRP A 189 8.05 0.55 -2.09
CA TRP A 189 7.28 1.23 -3.12
C TRP A 189 8.23 2.03 -4.00
N LYS A 190 8.05 1.94 -5.31
CA LYS A 190 8.80 2.71 -6.30
C LYS A 190 7.88 3.69 -6.98
N CYS A 191 8.18 4.98 -6.86
CA CYS A 191 7.53 6.02 -7.65
C CYS A 191 8.11 5.99 -9.07
N ILE A 192 7.26 5.76 -10.07
CA ILE A 192 7.61 5.76 -11.49
C ILE A 192 7.31 7.14 -12.08
N ILE A 193 6.14 7.69 -11.75
CA ILE A 193 5.70 9.03 -12.15
C ILE A 193 5.27 9.77 -10.88
N PRO A 194 5.90 10.91 -10.53
CA PRO A 194 5.48 11.73 -9.41
C PRO A 194 4.24 12.59 -9.77
N VAL A 195 3.49 13.00 -8.74
CA VAL A 195 2.45 14.06 -8.82
C VAL A 195 3.12 15.43 -9.03
#